data_AF-A0A835RL10-F1
#
_entry.id   AF-A0A835RL10-F1
#
_cell.length_a   1.000
_cell.length_b   1.000
_cell.length_c   1.000
_cell.angle_alpha   90.00
_cell.angle_beta   90.00
_cell.angle_gamma   90.00
#
_symmetry.space_group_name_H-M   'P 1'
#
loop_
_entity.id
_entity.type
_entity.pdbx_description
1 polymer ?
#
loop_
_entity_poly.entity_id
_entity_poly.type
_entity_poly.pdbx_seq_one_letter_code
_entity_poly.pdbx_strand_id
1 'polypeptide(L)'
;MTGGLAYILDEDDTLIPKVNKEIVKIQRVNAPAGQMQLKSLIEAHVEKTGSKKGAAILSEWEAYLPCSGNLCRPAKKTLLRLVPSSRG
;
A
#
# COMPACT_ATOMS: atom_id res chain seq x y z
N MET A 1 2.45 19.73 10.16
CA MET A 1 1.40 18.72 9.93
C MET A 1 2.06 17.35 9.90
N THR A 2 2.13 16.69 11.05
CA THR A 2 3.11 15.62 11.36
C THR A 2 2.35 14.37 11.79
N GLY A 3 1.98 13.51 10.84
CA GLY A 3 1.30 12.24 11.16
C GLY A 3 0.22 11.81 10.16
N GLY A 4 0.59 11.53 8.91
CA GLY A 4 -0.33 10.97 7.90
C GLY A 4 0.10 9.58 7.47
N LEU A 5 -0.83 8.72 7.08
CA LEU A 5 -0.51 7.43 6.46
C LEU A 5 -0.73 7.54 4.97
N ALA A 6 0.23 7.05 4.19
CA ALA A 6 0.05 6.93 2.74
C ALA A 6 0.15 5.47 2.34
N TYR A 7 -0.74 5.06 1.45
CA TYR A 7 -0.71 3.74 0.83
C TYR A 7 -0.29 3.90 -0.62
N ILE A 8 0.71 3.14 -1.04
CA ILE A 8 1.29 3.24 -2.37
C ILE A 8 1.33 1.85 -2.97
N LEU A 9 0.80 1.75 -4.18
CA LEU A 9 0.98 0.60 -5.05
C LEU A 9 2.28 0.81 -5.84
N ASP A 10 3.27 -0.03 -5.58
CA ASP A 10 4.49 -0.09 -6.37
C ASP A 10 4.44 -1.32 -7.28
N GLU A 11 4.46 -1.10 -8.60
CA GLU A 11 4.41 -2.15 -9.62
C GLU A 11 5.80 -2.49 -10.19
N ASP A 12 6.81 -1.67 -9.89
CA ASP A 12 8.16 -1.76 -10.46
C ASP A 12 9.27 -1.77 -9.39
N ASP A 13 8.91 -1.83 -8.09
CA ASP A 13 9.81 -1.72 -6.94
C ASP A 13 10.72 -0.46 -6.98
N THR A 14 10.28 0.60 -7.65
CA THR A 14 11.08 1.83 -7.84
C THR A 14 10.86 2.88 -6.74
N LEU A 15 9.94 2.61 -5.80
CA LEU A 15 9.60 3.56 -4.74
C LEU A 15 10.70 3.66 -3.68
N ILE A 16 11.34 2.53 -3.33
CA ILE A 16 12.35 2.45 -2.28
C ILE A 16 13.51 3.47 -2.46
N PRO A 17 14.08 3.67 -3.66
CA PRO A 17 15.10 4.69 -3.86
C PRO A 17 14.55 6.12 -3.90
N LYS A 18 13.26 6.32 -4.18
CA LYS A 18 12.64 7.66 -4.31
C LYS A 18 12.10 8.21 -2.99
N VAL A 19 11.94 7.38 -1.96
CA VAL A 19 11.41 7.79 -0.65
C VAL A 19 12.55 8.20 0.29
N ASN A 20 12.37 9.33 0.97
CA ASN A 20 13.29 9.76 2.01
C ASN A 20 13.11 8.91 3.28
N LYS A 21 14.04 7.98 3.49
CA LYS A 21 14.05 7.01 4.60
C LYS A 21 14.32 7.65 5.98
N GLU A 22 14.80 8.89 6.03
CA GLU A 22 15.03 9.59 7.31
C GLU A 22 13.74 10.09 7.95
N ILE A 23 12.73 10.38 7.12
CA ILE A 23 11.46 10.99 7.54
C ILE A 23 10.27 10.06 7.36
N VAL A 24 10.42 8.97 6.61
CA VAL A 24 9.33 8.04 6.32
C VAL A 24 9.81 6.60 6.48
N LYS A 25 9.02 5.81 7.21
CA LYS A 25 9.16 4.36 7.33
C LYS A 25 8.25 3.67 6.33
N ILE A 26 8.83 2.80 5.52
CA ILE A 26 8.11 1.95 4.58
C ILE A 26 7.82 0.61 5.27
N GLN A 27 6.58 0.15 5.24
CA GLN A 27 6.18 -1.14 5.77
C GLN A 27 5.10 -1.78 4.90
N ARG A 28 5.10 -3.11 4.81
CA ARG A 28 4.04 -3.85 4.10
C ARG A 28 2.72 -3.81 4.88
N VAL A 29 1.61 -3.85 4.16
CA VAL A 29 0.26 -3.86 4.73
C VAL A 29 -0.13 -5.28 5.18
N ASN A 30 0.51 -5.76 6.24
CA ASN A 30 0.21 -7.09 6.80
C ASN A 30 -0.90 -7.04 7.87
N ALA A 31 -1.15 -5.88 8.47
CA ALA A 31 -2.13 -5.74 9.53
C ALA A 31 -3.56 -5.72 8.96
N PRO A 32 -4.51 -6.53 9.48
CA PRO A 32 -5.89 -6.57 9.01
C PRO A 32 -6.58 -5.20 9.05
N ALA A 33 -6.30 -4.41 10.09
CA ALA A 33 -6.82 -3.04 10.22
C ALA A 33 -6.32 -2.11 9.10
N GLY A 34 -5.05 -2.24 8.69
CA GLY A 34 -4.48 -1.47 7.59
C GLY A 34 -5.06 -1.89 6.24
N GLN A 35 -5.30 -3.19 6.06
CA GLN A 35 -5.95 -3.72 4.85
C GLN A 35 -7.39 -3.24 4.73
N MET A 36 -8.18 -3.30 5.81
CA MET A 36 -9.56 -2.80 5.82
C MET A 36 -9.62 -1.30 5.55
N GLN A 37 -8.74 -0.51 6.19
CA GLN A 37 -8.68 0.93 5.95
C GLN A 37 -8.35 1.24 4.48
N LEU A 38 -7.35 0.57 3.91
CA LEU A 38 -6.97 0.76 2.52
C LEU A 38 -8.09 0.35 1.56
N LYS A 39 -8.72 -0.80 1.80
CA LYS A 39 -9.83 -1.29 0.98
C LYS A 39 -10.99 -0.30 0.96
N SER A 40 -11.39 0.20 2.13
CA SER A 40 -12.44 1.22 2.24
C SER A 40 -12.08 2.54 1.53
N LEU A 41 -10.80 2.96 1.59
CA LEU A 41 -10.33 4.13 0.84
C LEU A 41 -10.41 3.92 -0.68
N ILE A 42 -10.06 2.73 -1.17
CA ILE A 42 -10.13 2.40 -2.60
C ILE A 42 -11.60 2.31 -3.04
N GLU A 43 -12.47 1.67 -2.27
CA GLU A 43 -13.91 1.60 -2.53
C GLU A 43 -14.51 3.00 -2.66
N ALA A 44 -14.28 3.87 -1.67
CA ALA A 44 -14.76 5.25 -1.70
C ALA A 44 -14.17 6.04 -2.88
N HIS A 45 -12.93 5.77 -3.29
CA HIS A 45 -12.32 6.40 -4.46
C HIS A 45 -12.96 5.91 -5.77
N VAL A 46 -13.18 4.60 -5.91
CA VAL A 46 -13.82 3.99 -7.09
C VAL A 46 -15.25 4.49 -7.22
N GLU A 47 -16.01 4.55 -6.13
CA GLU A 47 -17.38 5.06 -6.13
C GLU A 47 -17.44 6.52 -6.58
N LYS A 48 -16.50 7.36 -6.13
CA LYS A 48 -16.47 8.78 -6.49
C LYS A 48 -15.92 9.07 -7.88
N THR A 49 -14.99 8.26 -8.37
CA THR A 49 -14.23 8.56 -9.61
C THR A 49 -14.49 7.59 -10.75
N GLY A 50 -15.11 6.44 -10.49
CA GLY A 50 -15.26 5.36 -11.46
C GLY A 50 -13.93 4.71 -11.88
N SER A 51 -12.88 4.80 -11.04
CA SER A 51 -11.55 4.32 -11.40
C SER A 51 -11.52 2.81 -11.67
N LYS A 52 -11.30 2.44 -12.94
CA LYS A 52 -11.14 1.03 -13.37
C LYS A 52 -9.99 0.33 -12.64
N LYS A 53 -8.90 1.06 -12.37
CA LYS A 53 -7.76 0.52 -11.62
C LYS A 53 -8.14 0.17 -10.19
N GLY A 54 -8.87 1.05 -9.49
CA GLY A 54 -9.32 0.76 -8.13
C GLY A 54 -10.27 -0.44 -8.06
N ALA A 55 -11.19 -0.55 -9.03
CA ALA A 55 -12.07 -1.72 -9.13
C ALA A 55 -11.28 -3.02 -9.37
N ALA A 56 -10.29 -3.00 -10.27
CA ALA A 56 -9.42 -4.15 -10.51
C ALA A 56 -8.61 -4.53 -9.25
N ILE A 57 -8.12 -3.56 -8.48
CA ILE A 57 -7.41 -3.81 -7.21
C ILE A 57 -8.33 -4.48 -6.18
N LEU A 58 -9.60 -4.07 -6.11
CA LEU A 58 -10.58 -4.69 -5.22
C LEU A 58 -10.93 -6.13 -5.66
N SER A 59 -11.01 -6.38 -6.96
CA SER A 59 -11.24 -7.72 -7.51
C SER A 59 -10.05 -8.66 -7.33
N GLU A 60 -8.82 -8.15 -7.49
CA GLU A 60 -7.58 -8.92 -7.36
C GLU A 60 -6.87 -8.66 -6.01
N TRP A 61 -7.62 -8.34 -4.94
CA TRP A 61 -7.06 -7.89 -3.66
C TRP A 61 -6.00 -8.83 -3.09
N GLU A 62 -6.21 -10.14 -3.16
CA GLU A 62 -5.26 -11.16 -2.69
C GLU A 62 -3.94 -11.16 -3.48
N ALA A 63 -3.96 -10.76 -4.76
CA ALA A 63 -2.76 -10.67 -5.59
C ALA A 63 -1.91 -9.43 -5.26
N TYR A 64 -2.52 -8.38 -4.71
CA TYR A 64 -1.84 -7.15 -4.28
C TYR A 64 -1.34 -7.21 -2.83
N LEU A 65 -1.89 -8.12 -2.02
CA LEU A 65 -1.39 -8.37 -0.68
C LEU A 65 -0.13 -9.26 -0.73
N PRO A 66 0.97 -8.86 -0.07
CA PRO A 66 2.15 -9.70 -0.02
C PRO A 66 1.84 -11.01 0.71
N CYS A 67 2.06 -12.14 0.03
CA CYS A 67 1.78 -13.47 0.56
C CYS A 67 2.54 -13.69 1.90
N SER A 68 1.85 -14.19 2.91
CA SER A 68 2.32 -14.30 4.30
C SER A 68 3.42 -15.36 4.56
N GLY A 69 3.97 -15.99 3.53
CA GLY A 69 4.91 -17.11 3.64
C GLY A 69 6.26 -16.81 3.02
N ASN A 70 7.31 -17.49 3.51
CA ASN A 70 8.73 -17.42 3.08
C ASN A 70 9.01 -17.72 1.59
N LEU A 71 7.99 -17.75 0.74
CA LEU A 71 8.04 -18.12 -0.65
C LEU A 71 7.18 -17.18 -1.50
N CYS A 72 7.36 -15.86 -1.33
CA CYS A 72 6.92 -14.93 -2.36
C CYS A 72 7.98 -14.90 -3.46
N ARG A 73 7.63 -15.35 -4.67
CA ARG A 73 8.28 -14.84 -5.88
C ARG A 73 8.32 -13.30 -5.82
N PRO A 74 9.25 -12.63 -6.52
CA PRO A 74 9.15 -11.18 -6.72
C PRO A 74 7.84 -10.91 -7.46
N ALA A 75 6.78 -10.68 -6.69
CA ALA A 75 5.50 -10.23 -7.21
C ALA A 75 5.73 -8.79 -7.62
N LYS A 76 5.57 -8.52 -8.92
CA LYS A 76 5.77 -7.18 -9.48
C LYS A 76 4.92 -6.13 -8.76
N LYS A 77 3.77 -6.52 -8.20
CA LYS A 77 2.80 -5.60 -7.57
C LYS A 77 2.84 -5.78 -6.05
N THR A 78 3.30 -4.76 -5.32
CA THR A 78 3.31 -4.76 -3.86
C THR A 78 2.67 -3.50 -3.29
N LEU A 79 1.76 -3.66 -2.33
CA LEU A 79 1.19 -2.55 -1.55
C LEU A 79 2.06 -2.21 -0.33
N LEU A 80 2.48 -0.95 -0.27
CA LEU A 80 3.32 -0.40 0.78
C LEU A 80 2.56 0.69 1.55
N ARG A 81 2.70 0.69 2.87
CA ARG A 81 2.27 1.76 3.77
C ARG A 81 3.48 2.59 4.19
N LEU A 82 3.39 3.88 3.95
CA LEU A 82 4.32 4.89 4.42
C LEU A 82 3.79 5.50 5.72
N VAL A 83 4.63 5.48 6.74
CA VAL A 83 4.35 6.10 8.04
C VAL A 83 5.44 7.14 8.31
N PRO A 84 5.12 8.38 8.68
CA PRO A 84 6.11 9.37 9.05
C PRO A 84 6.91 8.86 10.25
N SER A 85 8.21 9.07 10.20
CA SER A 85 9.13 8.80 11.30
C SER A 85 8.81 9.79 12.42
N SER A 86 8.19 9.32 13.50
CA SER A 86 8.08 10.10 14.73
C SER A 86 9.48 10.20 15.33
N ARG A 87 10.19 11.31 15.05
CA ARG A 87 11.36 11.67 15.86
C ARG A 87 10.83 11.95 17.27
N GLY A 88 11.19 11.07 18.21
CA GLY A 88 11.16 11.38 19.63
C GLY A 88 12.24 12.39 19.97
#